data_AF-A0A7R8CV94-F1
#
_entry.id   AF-A0A7R8CV94-F1
#
_cell.length_a   1.000
_cell.length_b   1.000
_cell.length_c   1.000
_cell.angle_alpha   90.00
_cell.angle_beta   90.00
_cell.angle_gamma   90.00
#
_symmetry.space_group_name_H-M   'P 1'
#
loop_
_entity.id
_entity.type
_entity.pdbx_description
1 polymer ?
#
loop_
_entity_poly.entity_id
_entity_poly.type
_entity_poly.pdbx_seq_one_letter_code
_entity_poly.pdbx_strand_id
1 'polypeptide(L)'
;MNSPRSPTLTAGPSSLCLLCSSSSTPCSCSSSPSTKQKDYKTPRRAIPRLPSLATLQGRRVAKKYRKYARNMEYRRLRSIVPAVAHKRGVSKGEILEEAIKYIDSLHEQLISTIRTSPDCENVDGSKVIETVQSNLRPQLERRVSARRRLDALAVRNLISTSSSVKVLSPKDFKKKK
;
A
#
# COMPACT_ATOMS: atom_id res chain seq x y z
N MET A 1 -16.07 -60.61 -12.53
CA MET A 1 -14.60 -60.58 -12.59
C MET A 1 -14.11 -59.24 -12.04
N ASN A 2 -13.43 -59.33 -10.89
CA ASN A 2 -12.39 -58.47 -10.30
C ASN A 2 -12.49 -56.93 -10.30
N SER A 3 -12.62 -56.40 -9.06
CA SER A 3 -12.04 -55.12 -8.58
C SER A 3 -10.51 -55.06 -8.77
N PRO A 4 -9.84 -53.90 -8.62
CA PRO A 4 -9.36 -53.48 -7.28
C PRO A 4 -9.30 -51.94 -7.05
N ARG A 5 -9.67 -51.48 -5.84
CA ARG A 5 -8.83 -50.90 -4.76
C ARG A 5 -8.38 -49.44 -4.91
N SER A 6 -8.84 -48.63 -3.95
CA SER A 6 -8.27 -47.35 -3.49
C SER A 6 -6.86 -47.50 -2.93
N PRO A 7 -6.15 -46.36 -2.72
CA PRO A 7 -5.61 -46.11 -1.39
C PRO A 7 -5.84 -44.67 -0.86
N THR A 8 -5.74 -44.58 0.46
CA THR A 8 -6.04 -43.49 1.38
C THR A 8 -4.78 -42.70 1.77
N LEU A 9 -4.97 -41.50 2.36
CA LEU A 9 -4.04 -40.66 3.17
C LEU A 9 -3.09 -39.79 2.32
N THR A 10 -2.72 -38.55 2.66
CA THR A 10 -2.40 -37.95 3.97
C THR A 10 -2.31 -36.41 3.83
N ALA A 11 -2.58 -35.69 4.92
CA ALA A 11 -2.48 -34.24 5.07
C ALA A 11 -1.03 -33.70 5.05
N GLY A 12 -0.86 -32.43 4.69
CA GLY A 12 0.36 -31.66 4.97
C GLY A 12 0.44 -30.34 4.20
N PRO A 13 0.46 -29.17 4.87
CA PRO A 13 0.64 -27.88 4.19
C PRO A 13 2.10 -27.65 3.80
N SER A 14 2.37 -27.60 2.49
CA SER A 14 3.68 -27.26 1.94
C SER A 14 3.95 -25.76 2.07
N SER A 15 4.64 -25.40 3.17
CA SER A 15 5.44 -24.19 3.27
C SER A 15 6.69 -24.38 2.39
N LEU A 16 6.75 -23.69 1.25
CA LEU A 16 7.99 -23.57 0.47
C LEU A 16 8.46 -22.13 0.49
N CYS A 17 9.31 -21.84 1.46
CA CYS A 17 10.23 -20.71 1.45
C CYS A 17 11.22 -20.91 0.29
N LEU A 18 11.15 -20.05 -0.73
CA LEU A 18 12.13 -20.01 -1.80
C LEU A 18 13.31 -19.11 -1.38
N LEU A 19 14.46 -19.77 -1.23
CA LEU A 19 15.79 -19.40 -1.72
C LEU A 19 16.45 -18.12 -1.15
N CYS A 20 17.38 -18.33 -0.21
CA CYS A 20 18.57 -17.49 -0.06
C CYS A 20 19.77 -18.32 -0.56
N SER A 21 20.53 -17.73 -1.48
CA SER A 21 21.59 -18.36 -2.25
C SER A 21 22.82 -18.71 -1.42
N SER A 22 23.39 -19.84 -1.83
CA SER A 22 24.62 -20.49 -1.38
C SER A 22 25.86 -19.61 -1.49
N SER A 23 26.72 -19.68 -0.48
CA SER A 23 28.17 -19.58 -0.65
C SER A 23 28.86 -20.63 0.22
N SER A 24 29.82 -21.29 -0.40
CA SER A 24 30.42 -22.56 -0.07
C SER A 24 31.76 -22.38 0.66
N THR A 25 32.05 -23.22 1.66
CA THR A 25 33.24 -24.10 1.69
C THR A 25 33.19 -25.03 2.92
N PRO A 26 33.79 -26.23 2.87
CA PRO A 26 33.63 -27.29 3.88
C PRO A 26 34.88 -27.46 4.77
N CYS A 27 34.71 -27.80 6.04
CA CYS A 27 35.78 -28.38 6.87
C CYS A 27 35.21 -29.41 7.86
N SER A 28 35.61 -30.67 7.66
CA SER A 28 35.66 -31.77 8.65
C SER A 28 36.48 -31.34 9.88
N CYS A 29 36.43 -31.88 11.10
CA CYS A 29 35.89 -33.10 11.68
C CYS A 29 35.94 -32.94 13.23
N SER A 30 35.17 -33.79 13.92
CA SER A 30 35.43 -34.36 15.26
C SER A 30 35.64 -33.44 16.49
N SER A 31 34.70 -33.52 17.43
CA SER A 31 34.87 -33.98 18.84
C SER A 31 33.81 -33.37 19.76
N SER A 32 32.86 -34.17 20.23
CA SER A 32 32.19 -33.95 21.53
C SER A 32 33.16 -34.36 22.66
N PRO A 33 33.02 -33.98 23.95
CA PRO A 33 31.79 -33.52 24.63
C PRO A 33 31.99 -32.39 25.66
N SER A 34 30.94 -31.58 25.90
CA SER A 34 30.74 -30.91 27.20
C SER A 34 29.28 -30.47 27.31
N THR A 35 28.52 -31.30 28.00
CA THR A 35 27.15 -31.03 28.44
C THR A 35 27.16 -29.87 29.45
N LYS A 36 27.08 -28.64 28.95
CA LYS A 36 26.47 -27.54 29.70
C LYS A 36 25.07 -27.36 29.15
N GLN A 37 24.08 -27.89 29.88
CA GLN A 37 22.68 -27.48 29.72
C GLN A 37 22.62 -25.97 29.88
N LYS A 38 22.69 -25.25 28.76
CA LYS A 38 22.18 -23.89 28.69
C LYS A 38 20.68 -24.06 28.52
N ASP A 39 19.95 -23.74 29.57
CA ASP A 39 18.50 -23.56 29.52
C ASP A 39 18.20 -22.59 28.37
N TYR A 40 17.83 -23.11 27.21
CA TYR A 40 17.22 -22.33 26.17
C TYR A 40 15.81 -22.01 26.69
N LYS A 41 15.71 -20.96 27.51
CA LYS A 41 14.42 -20.31 27.76
C LYS A 41 13.92 -19.85 26.40
N THR A 42 13.09 -20.68 25.79
CA THR A 42 12.35 -20.34 24.59
C THR A 42 11.67 -19.01 24.89
N PRO A 43 11.90 -17.93 24.12
CA PRO A 43 11.23 -16.67 24.39
C PRO A 43 9.74 -16.94 24.26
N ARG A 44 9.05 -16.88 25.40
CA ARG A 44 7.60 -17.07 25.51
C ARG A 44 6.98 -16.14 24.47
N ARG A 45 6.51 -16.69 23.34
CA ARG A 45 5.91 -15.91 22.25
C ARG A 45 4.82 -15.07 22.90
N ALA A 46 5.05 -13.76 22.97
CA ALA A 46 4.10 -12.84 23.59
C ALA A 46 2.76 -13.03 22.87
N ILE A 47 1.73 -13.39 23.64
CA ILE A 47 0.36 -13.50 23.12
C ILE A 47 0.07 -12.17 22.40
N PRO A 48 -0.32 -12.18 21.10
CA PRO A 48 -0.67 -10.96 20.40
C PRO A 48 -1.73 -10.23 21.21
N ARG A 49 -1.39 -9.05 21.75
CA ARG A 49 -2.34 -8.26 22.55
C ARG A 49 -3.55 -7.97 21.66
N LEU A 50 -4.70 -8.56 22.00
CA LEU A 50 -5.94 -8.30 21.32
C LEU A 50 -6.20 -6.78 21.33
N PRO A 51 -6.52 -6.16 20.18
CA PRO A 51 -6.78 -4.73 20.13
C PRO A 51 -7.99 -4.40 21.00
N SER A 52 -7.88 -3.34 21.81
CA SER A 52 -8.99 -2.83 22.60
C SER A 52 -10.20 -2.47 21.71
N LEU A 53 -11.41 -2.53 22.25
CA LEU A 53 -12.62 -2.11 21.51
C LEU A 53 -12.50 -0.68 20.97
N ALA A 54 -11.86 0.21 21.73
CA ALA A 54 -11.60 1.58 21.33
C ALA A 54 -10.62 1.67 20.14
N THR A 55 -9.59 0.81 20.08
CA THR A 55 -8.73 0.71 18.88
C THR A 55 -9.45 0.08 17.69
N LEU A 56 -10.39 -0.83 17.89
CA LEU A 56 -11.24 -1.36 16.80
C LEU A 56 -12.16 -0.26 16.22
N GLN A 57 -12.76 0.57 17.06
CA GLN A 57 -13.55 1.73 16.61
C GLN A 57 -12.69 2.71 15.80
N GLY A 58 -11.49 3.03 16.29
CA GLY A 58 -10.53 3.87 15.56
C GLY A 58 -10.15 3.33 14.19
N ARG A 59 -9.95 2.02 14.10
CA ARG A 59 -9.68 1.36 12.81
C ARG A 59 -10.86 1.49 11.84
N ARG A 60 -12.11 1.46 12.31
CA ARG A 60 -13.30 1.67 11.46
C ARG A 60 -13.36 3.11 10.93
N VAL A 61 -13.08 4.09 11.78
CA VAL A 61 -13.02 5.52 11.39
C VAL A 61 -11.91 5.74 10.38
N ALA A 62 -10.70 5.23 10.64
CA ALA A 62 -9.58 5.29 9.71
C ALA A 62 -9.90 4.61 8.36
N LYS A 63 -10.63 3.50 8.35
CA LYS A 63 -11.08 2.83 7.11
C LYS A 63 -12.03 3.73 6.31
N LYS A 64 -12.98 4.40 6.97
CA LYS A 64 -13.87 5.39 6.33
C LYS A 64 -13.06 6.55 5.75
N TYR A 65 -12.12 7.10 6.51
CA TYR A 65 -11.21 8.16 6.05
C TYR A 65 -10.46 7.76 4.77
N ARG A 66 -9.81 6.59 4.76
CA ARG A 66 -9.07 6.11 3.57
C ARG A 66 -9.98 5.97 2.34
N LYS A 67 -11.20 5.47 2.52
CA LYS A 67 -12.19 5.36 1.43
C LYS A 67 -12.59 6.75 0.92
N TYR A 68 -12.84 7.69 1.84
CA TYR A 68 -13.18 9.07 1.50
C TYR A 68 -12.05 9.77 0.75
N ALA A 69 -10.82 9.74 1.28
CA ALA A 69 -9.65 10.35 0.65
C ALA A 69 -9.42 9.81 -0.77
N ARG A 70 -9.50 8.48 -0.96
CA ARG A 70 -9.39 7.87 -2.29
C ARG A 70 -10.49 8.36 -3.24
N ASN A 71 -11.74 8.44 -2.77
CA ASN A 71 -12.84 8.93 -3.58
C ASN A 71 -12.68 10.42 -3.96
N MET A 72 -12.08 11.23 -3.09
CA MET A 72 -11.77 12.63 -3.39
C MET A 72 -10.72 12.74 -4.49
N GLU A 73 -9.70 11.88 -4.50
CA GLU A 73 -8.71 11.86 -5.60
C GLU A 73 -9.36 11.45 -6.94
N TYR A 74 -10.31 10.51 -6.96
CA TYR A 74 -11.09 10.20 -8.18
C TYR A 74 -11.92 11.40 -8.66
N ARG A 75 -12.53 12.16 -7.75
CA ARG A 75 -13.29 13.37 -8.11
C ARG A 75 -12.38 14.45 -8.70
N ARG A 76 -11.21 14.63 -8.11
CA ARG A 76 -10.19 15.56 -8.59
C ARG A 76 -9.62 15.12 -9.95
N LEU A 77 -9.35 13.84 -10.13
CA LEU A 77 -8.91 13.30 -11.42
C LEU A 77 -9.98 13.52 -12.50
N ARG A 78 -11.25 13.24 -12.18
CA ARG A 78 -12.37 13.51 -13.08
C ARG A 78 -12.45 14.98 -13.50
N SER A 79 -12.21 15.93 -12.60
CA SER A 79 -12.28 17.35 -12.96
C SER A 79 -11.16 17.83 -13.88
N ILE A 80 -10.02 17.12 -13.93
CA ILE A 80 -8.87 17.51 -14.78
C ILE A 80 -8.85 16.78 -16.13
N VAL A 81 -9.55 15.66 -16.27
CA VAL A 81 -9.60 14.88 -17.52
C VAL A 81 -10.80 15.36 -18.36
N PRO A 82 -10.59 16.04 -19.50
CA PRO A 82 -11.65 16.71 -20.24
C PRO A 82 -12.81 15.78 -20.66
N ALA A 83 -12.50 14.57 -21.13
CA ALA A 83 -13.47 13.60 -21.63
C ALA A 83 -14.52 13.15 -20.59
N VAL A 84 -14.16 13.16 -19.29
CA VAL A 84 -15.02 12.66 -18.21
C VAL A 84 -15.50 13.75 -17.25
N ALA A 85 -15.00 14.97 -17.37
CA ALA A 85 -15.29 16.08 -16.46
C ALA A 85 -16.79 16.37 -16.35
N HIS A 86 -17.48 16.42 -17.49
CA HIS A 86 -18.90 16.78 -17.57
C HIS A 86 -19.85 15.57 -17.66
N LYS A 87 -19.30 14.37 -17.92
CA LYS A 87 -20.09 13.13 -18.09
C LYS A 87 -20.63 12.65 -16.74
N ARG A 88 -21.91 12.26 -16.67
CA ARG A 88 -22.54 11.68 -15.46
C ARG A 88 -22.34 10.16 -15.42
N GLY A 89 -22.36 9.57 -14.23
CA GLY A 89 -22.32 8.11 -14.07
C GLY A 89 -20.99 7.42 -14.41
N VAL A 90 -19.90 8.18 -14.55
CA VAL A 90 -18.58 7.67 -14.96
C VAL A 90 -18.02 6.71 -13.89
N SER A 91 -17.57 5.54 -14.33
CA SER A 91 -16.98 4.53 -13.45
C SER A 91 -15.55 4.89 -13.05
N LYS A 92 -15.02 4.27 -11.99
CA LYS A 92 -13.61 4.48 -11.58
C LYS A 92 -12.62 3.96 -12.62
N GLY A 93 -12.95 2.89 -13.33
CA GLY A 93 -12.11 2.33 -14.40
C GLY A 93 -12.04 3.28 -15.58
N GLU A 94 -13.21 3.77 -16.01
CA GLU A 94 -13.33 4.73 -17.11
C GLU A 94 -12.56 6.04 -16.82
N ILE A 95 -12.60 6.57 -15.59
CA ILE A 95 -11.79 7.74 -15.20
C ILE A 95 -10.29 7.46 -15.40
N LEU A 96 -9.81 6.25 -15.10
CA LEU A 96 -8.40 5.89 -15.25
C LEU A 96 -8.01 5.69 -16.72
N GLU A 97 -8.85 5.02 -17.50
CA GLU A 97 -8.63 4.80 -18.93
C GLU A 97 -8.56 6.13 -19.69
N GLU A 98 -9.52 7.02 -19.45
CA GLU A 98 -9.54 8.35 -20.08
C GLU A 98 -8.39 9.23 -19.58
N ALA A 99 -7.93 9.04 -18.35
CA ALA A 99 -6.73 9.73 -17.86
C ALA A 99 -5.46 9.28 -18.59
N ILE A 100 -5.32 7.98 -18.90
CA ILE A 100 -4.17 7.46 -19.66
C ILE A 100 -4.17 8.07 -21.07
N LYS A 101 -5.31 8.00 -21.78
CA LYS A 101 -5.46 8.61 -23.11
C LYS A 101 -5.13 10.11 -23.10
N TYR A 102 -5.57 10.81 -22.04
CA TYR A 102 -5.29 12.24 -21.93
C TYR A 102 -3.79 12.50 -21.74
N ILE A 103 -3.09 11.71 -20.92
CA ILE A 103 -1.62 11.79 -20.78
C ILE A 103 -0.94 11.60 -22.14
N ASP A 104 -1.34 10.58 -22.90
CA ASP A 104 -0.76 10.29 -24.22
C ASP A 104 -0.97 11.46 -25.20
N SER A 105 -2.20 12.01 -25.24
CA SER A 105 -2.48 13.18 -26.08
C SER A 105 -1.65 14.42 -25.70
N LEU A 106 -1.38 14.62 -24.40
CA LEU A 106 -0.53 15.73 -23.94
C LEU A 106 0.94 15.50 -24.30
N HIS A 107 1.42 14.25 -24.26
CA HIS A 107 2.75 13.90 -24.72
C HIS A 107 2.92 14.18 -26.23
N GLU A 108 1.93 13.81 -27.04
CA GLU A 108 1.92 14.09 -28.48
C GLU A 108 1.91 15.60 -28.76
N GLN A 109 1.06 16.36 -28.06
CA GLN A 109 1.01 17.82 -28.18
C GLN A 109 2.34 18.48 -27.83
N LEU A 110 3.00 18.03 -26.77
CA LEU A 110 4.30 18.53 -26.35
C LEU A 110 5.37 18.27 -27.43
N ILE A 111 5.45 17.04 -27.94
CA ILE A 111 6.39 16.68 -29.00
C ILE A 111 6.12 17.50 -30.26
N SER A 112 4.84 17.63 -30.66
CA SER A 112 4.44 18.42 -31.81
C SER A 112 4.87 19.87 -31.66
N THR A 113 4.64 20.49 -30.50
CA THR A 113 4.99 21.89 -30.23
C THR A 113 6.49 22.13 -30.38
N ILE A 114 7.33 21.23 -29.87
CA ILE A 114 8.79 21.34 -29.97
C ILE A 114 9.26 21.17 -31.42
N ARG A 115 8.70 20.20 -32.16
CA ARG A 115 9.05 19.99 -33.57
C ARG A 115 8.64 21.14 -34.49
N THR A 116 7.59 21.89 -34.13
CA THR A 116 7.17 23.08 -34.88
C THR A 116 7.96 24.34 -34.51
N SER A 117 8.79 24.29 -33.46
CA SER A 117 9.59 25.45 -33.05
C SER A 117 10.83 25.59 -33.96
N PRO A 118 11.13 26.80 -34.44
CA PRO A 118 12.14 27.02 -35.48
C PRO A 118 13.59 26.74 -35.02
N ASP A 119 13.81 26.63 -33.71
CA ASP A 119 15.13 26.41 -33.11
C ASP A 119 15.46 24.91 -32.89
N CYS A 120 14.54 24.00 -33.22
CA CYS A 120 14.63 22.58 -32.84
C CYS A 120 14.54 21.64 -34.05
N GLU A 121 15.67 21.32 -34.68
CA GLU A 121 15.70 20.34 -35.77
C GLU A 121 15.72 18.88 -35.24
N ASN A 122 14.79 18.06 -35.77
CA ASN A 122 14.76 16.60 -35.67
C ASN A 122 14.89 15.99 -34.25
N VAL A 123 14.10 16.50 -33.30
CA VAL A 123 14.10 15.99 -31.92
C VAL A 123 13.29 14.69 -31.79
N ASP A 124 13.94 13.66 -31.25
CA ASP A 124 13.31 12.41 -30.85
C ASP A 124 12.32 12.66 -29.70
N GLY A 125 11.04 12.38 -29.96
CA GLY A 125 9.96 12.64 -29.01
C GLY A 125 10.10 11.84 -27.72
N SER A 126 10.68 10.64 -27.76
CA SER A 126 10.93 9.84 -26.57
C SER A 126 11.92 10.53 -25.63
N LYS A 127 12.99 11.13 -26.16
CA LYS A 127 13.99 11.85 -25.37
C LYS A 127 13.41 13.10 -24.71
N VAL A 128 12.49 13.78 -25.38
CA VAL A 128 11.78 14.94 -24.81
C VAL A 128 10.97 14.51 -23.60
N ILE A 129 10.13 13.49 -23.74
CA ILE A 129 9.30 12.99 -22.65
C ILE A 129 10.19 12.52 -21.49
N GLU A 130 11.24 11.77 -21.78
CA GLU A 130 12.18 11.28 -20.77
C GLU A 130 12.85 12.42 -20.00
N THR A 131 13.28 13.47 -20.71
CA THR A 131 13.88 14.68 -20.10
C THR A 131 12.88 15.39 -19.20
N VAL A 132 11.64 15.58 -19.65
CA VAL A 132 10.61 16.22 -18.81
C VAL A 132 10.32 15.37 -17.56
N GLN A 133 10.20 14.05 -17.73
CA GLN A 133 9.94 13.14 -16.61
C GLN A 133 11.09 13.13 -15.61
N SER A 134 12.35 13.10 -16.06
CA SER A 134 13.51 13.09 -15.18
C SER A 134 13.63 14.37 -14.35
N ASN A 135 13.31 15.52 -14.95
CA ASN A 135 13.31 16.81 -14.26
C ASN A 135 12.15 16.94 -13.24
N LEU A 136 10.96 16.44 -13.58
CA LEU A 136 9.77 16.59 -12.72
C LEU A 136 9.68 15.53 -11.61
N ARG A 137 10.19 14.31 -11.83
CA ARG A 137 10.07 13.19 -10.88
C ARG A 137 10.51 13.53 -9.46
N PRO A 138 11.68 14.17 -9.21
CA PRO A 138 12.12 14.46 -7.84
C PRO A 138 11.15 15.38 -7.08
N GLN A 139 10.54 16.35 -7.75
CA GLN A 139 9.56 17.23 -7.10
C GLN A 139 8.24 16.50 -6.85
N LEU A 140 7.79 15.67 -7.79
CA LEU A 140 6.58 14.87 -7.64
C LEU A 140 6.69 13.85 -6.51
N GLU A 141 7.82 13.14 -6.40
CA GLU A 141 8.08 12.18 -5.33
C GLU A 141 8.10 12.84 -3.95
N ARG A 142 8.70 14.02 -3.83
CA ARG A 142 8.64 14.83 -2.60
C ARG A 142 7.20 15.18 -2.22
N ARG A 143 6.37 15.58 -3.18
CA ARG A 143 4.96 15.90 -2.93
C ARG A 143 4.14 14.67 -2.55
N VAL A 144 4.34 13.54 -3.23
CA VAL A 144 3.65 12.26 -2.94
C VAL A 144 4.04 11.75 -1.56
N SER A 145 5.33 11.77 -1.22
CA SER A 145 5.82 11.35 0.10
C SER A 145 5.33 12.25 1.23
N ALA A 146 5.32 13.57 1.04
CA ALA A 146 4.74 14.52 1.99
C ALA A 146 3.24 14.24 2.22
N ARG A 147 2.47 14.01 1.14
CA ARG A 147 1.05 13.66 1.25
C ARG A 147 0.85 12.34 2.01
N ARG A 148 1.66 11.31 1.73
CA ARG A 148 1.61 10.03 2.46
C ARG A 148 1.90 10.20 3.95
N ARG A 149 2.86 11.06 4.31
CA ARG A 149 3.16 11.38 5.73
C ARG A 149 1.96 12.05 6.42
N LEU A 150 1.34 13.03 5.77
CA LEU A 150 0.14 13.69 6.31
C LEU A 150 -1.02 12.71 6.48
N ASP A 151 -1.26 11.83 5.50
CA ASP A 151 -2.30 10.80 5.61
C ASP A 151 -2.04 9.81 6.75
N ALA A 152 -0.77 9.44 6.98
CA ALA A 152 -0.38 8.58 8.09
C ALA A 152 -0.63 9.24 9.45
N LEU A 153 -0.28 10.53 9.58
CA LEU A 153 -0.56 11.32 10.79
C LEU A 153 -2.07 11.46 11.03
N ALA A 154 -2.84 11.75 9.99
CA ALA A 154 -4.31 11.84 10.08
C ALA A 154 -4.91 10.52 10.57
N VAL A 155 -4.51 9.39 9.99
CA VAL A 155 -4.96 8.06 10.43
C VAL A 155 -4.56 7.77 11.88
N ARG A 156 -3.32 8.09 12.26
CA ARG A 156 -2.84 7.92 13.64
C ARG A 156 -3.67 8.75 14.62
N ASN A 157 -3.95 10.00 14.30
CA ASN A 157 -4.76 10.90 15.12
C ASN A 157 -6.21 10.41 15.24
N LEU A 158 -6.82 9.94 14.15
CA LEU A 158 -8.17 9.36 14.19
C LEU A 158 -8.26 8.13 15.10
N ILE A 159 -7.25 7.25 15.06
CA ILE A 159 -7.21 6.07 15.94
C ILE A 159 -6.99 6.50 17.39
N SER A 160 -6.03 7.39 17.64
CA SER A 160 -5.72 7.86 18.99
C SER A 160 -6.89 8.58 19.65
N THR A 161 -7.53 9.52 18.95
CA THR A 161 -8.70 10.26 19.47
C THR A 161 -9.85 9.32 19.80
N SER A 162 -10.19 8.37 18.91
CA SER A 162 -11.23 7.38 19.19
C SER A 162 -10.92 6.44 20.35
N SER A 163 -9.63 6.25 20.69
CA SER A 163 -9.22 5.46 21.85
C SER A 163 -9.23 6.22 23.16
N SER A 164 -9.13 7.56 23.11
CA SER A 164 -9.07 8.44 24.28
C SER A 164 -10.43 8.98 24.73
N VAL A 165 -11.49 8.86 23.92
CA VAL A 165 -12.86 9.17 24.36
C VAL A 165 -13.25 8.15 25.44
N LYS A 166 -12.97 8.50 26.69
CA LYS A 166 -13.57 7.85 27.86
C LYS A 166 -15.07 8.00 27.70
N VAL A 167 -15.78 6.88 27.64
CA VAL A 167 -17.22 6.82 27.86
C VAL A 167 -17.47 7.54 29.19
N LEU A 168 -18.06 8.74 29.17
CA LEU A 168 -18.61 9.30 30.40
C LEU A 168 -19.63 8.28 30.89
N SER A 169 -19.30 7.67 32.02
CA SER A 169 -20.16 6.72 32.71
C SER A 169 -21.47 7.45 33.06
N PRO A 170 -22.66 6.87 32.78
CA PRO A 170 -23.95 7.44 33.17
C PRO A 170 -24.16 7.68 34.67
N LYS A 171 -23.18 7.37 35.53
CA LYS A 171 -23.28 7.48 36.99
C LYS A 171 -23.18 8.92 37.53
N ASP A 172 -22.82 9.91 36.72
CA ASP A 172 -22.62 11.30 37.19
C ASP A 172 -23.91 12.15 37.17
N PHE A 173 -25.04 11.60 36.72
CA PHE A 173 -26.32 12.33 36.61
C PHE A 173 -27.20 12.31 37.87
N LYS A 174 -26.69 11.86 39.03
CA LYS A 174 -27.53 11.64 40.21
C LYS A 174 -27.03 12.35 41.47
N LYS A 175 -27.09 13.69 41.49
CA LYS A 175 -27.38 14.47 42.72
C LYS A 175 -27.60 15.95 42.43
N LYS A 176 -28.86 16.33 42.20
CA LYS A 176 -29.44 17.58 42.70
C LYS A 176 -30.94 17.32 42.85
N LYS A 177 -31.32 17.02 44.09
CA LYS A 177 -32.68 17.11 44.60
C LYS A 177 -32.63 18.17 45.68
#